data_AF-A0A1Q4FVR2-F1
#
_entry.id   AF-A0A1Q4FVR2-F1
#
_cell.length_a   1.000
_cell.length_b   1.000
_cell.length_c   1.000
_cell.angle_alpha   90.00
_cell.angle_beta   90.00
_cell.angle_gamma   90.00
#
_symmetry.space_group_name_H-M   'P 1'
#
loop_
_entity.id
_entity.type
_entity.pdbx_description
1 polymer ?
#
loop_
_entity_poly.entity_id
_entity_poly.type
_entity_poly.pdbx_seq_one_letter_code
_entity_poly.pdbx_strand_id
1 'polypeptide(L)'
;MKIVQKQLVADIEDIYWPLTTRQILSIVLASLLVFFIAAGLLLQVIDPTAGVLDIGILTVLLFAVLAGLLAIYCCFWLQEILWQPFKLFRQQFSVHFNQLTSWQQCIIYFSVFFLSLFSFLAVLAMLL
;
A
#
# COMPACT_ATOMS: atom_id res chain seq x y z
N MET A 1 20.30 -42.62 9.29
CA MET A 1 20.30 -41.41 10.15
C MET A 1 20.43 -40.10 9.36
N LYS A 2 21.39 -39.96 8.43
CA LYS A 2 21.54 -38.74 7.60
C LYS A 2 20.33 -38.38 6.72
N ILE A 3 19.55 -39.37 6.28
CA ILE A 3 18.38 -39.16 5.41
C ILE A 3 17.23 -38.50 6.18
N VAL A 4 16.99 -38.94 7.42
CA VAL A 4 15.96 -38.37 8.31
C VAL A 4 16.28 -36.92 8.64
N GLN A 5 17.55 -36.60 8.88
CA GLN A 5 17.99 -35.25 9.21
C GLN A 5 17.87 -34.29 8.01
N LYS A 6 18.14 -34.77 6.79
CA LYS A 6 17.95 -34.00 5.55
C LYS A 6 16.48 -33.73 5.24
N GLN A 7 15.62 -34.71 5.53
CA GLN A 7 14.17 -34.58 5.35
C GLN A 7 13.56 -33.61 6.37
N LEU A 8 14.04 -33.64 7.62
CA LEU A 8 13.60 -32.72 8.67
C LEU A 8 14.02 -31.27 8.40
N VAL A 9 15.18 -31.05 7.77
CA VAL A 9 15.63 -29.70 7.35
C VAL A 9 14.81 -29.17 6.16
N ALA A 10 14.47 -30.02 5.19
CA ALA A 10 13.61 -29.63 4.07
C ALA A 10 12.18 -29.29 4.50
N ASP A 11 11.63 -30.04 5.47
CA ASP A 11 10.29 -29.82 6.02
C ASP A 11 10.19 -28.50 6.82
N ILE A 12 11.30 -28.05 7.43
CA ILE A 12 11.37 -26.75 8.13
C ILE A 12 11.44 -25.58 7.12
N GLU A 13 12.05 -25.79 5.95
CA GLU A 13 12.20 -24.77 4.92
C GLU A 13 10.87 -24.51 4.18
N ASP A 14 10.04 -25.55 4.00
CA ASP A 14 8.69 -25.44 3.44
C ASP A 14 7.68 -24.72 4.37
N ILE A 15 7.95 -24.66 5.68
CA ILE A 15 7.15 -23.87 6.65
C ILE A 15 7.33 -22.37 6.42
N TYR A 16 8.48 -21.95 5.86
CA TYR A 16 8.73 -20.56 5.44
C TYR A 16 8.11 -20.30 4.07
N TRP A 17 6.80 -20.51 3.94
CA TRP A 17 6.08 -20.06 2.74
C TRP A 17 6.23 -18.54 2.67
N PRO A 18 6.89 -17.96 1.66
CA PRO A 18 6.95 -16.52 1.53
C PRO A 18 5.52 -16.06 1.30
N LEU A 19 4.91 -15.43 2.31
CA LEU A 19 3.57 -14.88 2.16
C LEU A 19 3.59 -13.97 0.94
N THR A 20 2.82 -14.35 -0.08
CA THR A 20 2.75 -13.59 -1.31
C THR A 20 2.23 -12.19 -0.95
N THR A 21 2.71 -11.14 -1.60
CA THR A 21 2.31 -9.75 -1.31
C THR A 21 0.79 -9.56 -1.27
N ARG A 22 0.05 -10.32 -2.11
CA ARG A 22 -1.42 -10.37 -2.12
C ARG A 22 -2.02 -10.92 -0.82
N GLN A 23 -1.40 -11.92 -0.22
CA GLN A 23 -1.84 -12.52 1.05
C GLN A 23 -1.55 -11.58 2.22
N ILE A 24 -0.38 -10.93 2.24
CA ILE A 24 -0.06 -9.92 3.27
C ILE A 24 -1.08 -8.79 3.22
N LEU A 25 -1.39 -8.29 2.02
CA LEU A 25 -2.36 -7.20 1.83
C LEU A 25 -3.77 -7.62 2.27
N SER A 26 -4.17 -8.85 1.97
CA SER A 26 -5.43 -9.45 2.45
C SER A 26 -5.48 -9.56 3.98
N ILE A 27 -4.40 -10.02 4.61
CA ILE A 27 -4.29 -10.14 6.08
C ILE A 27 -4.35 -8.76 6.73
N VAL A 28 -3.65 -7.77 6.18
CA VAL A 28 -3.71 -6.38 6.66
C VAL A 28 -5.14 -5.85 6.57
N LEU A 29 -5.82 -6.05 5.43
CA LEU A 29 -7.19 -5.59 5.23
C LEU A 29 -8.17 -6.27 6.23
N ALA A 30 -8.03 -7.59 6.42
CA ALA A 30 -8.84 -8.35 7.36
C ALA A 30 -8.60 -7.91 8.80
N SER A 31 -7.34 -7.66 9.18
CA SER A 31 -6.98 -7.16 10.52
C SER A 31 -7.55 -5.77 10.77
N LEU A 32 -7.54 -4.89 9.76
CA LEU A 32 -8.10 -3.55 9.84
C LEU A 32 -9.62 -3.59 10.01
N LEU A 33 -10.29 -4.53 9.32
CA LEU A 33 -11.74 -4.75 9.45
C LEU A 33 -12.10 -5.26 10.85
N VAL A 34 -11.36 -6.24 11.38
CA VAL A 34 -11.58 -6.77 12.73
C VAL A 34 -11.35 -5.68 13.78
N PHE A 35 -10.27 -4.91 13.64
CA PHE A 35 -9.98 -3.78 14.52
C PHE A 35 -11.11 -2.75 14.47
N PHE A 36 -11.62 -2.43 13.29
CA PHE A 36 -12.73 -1.50 13.10
C PHE A 36 -14.02 -1.95 13.79
N ILE A 37 -14.39 -3.23 13.66
CA ILE A 37 -15.58 -3.80 14.33
C ILE A 37 -15.38 -3.82 15.86
N ALA A 38 -14.17 -4.18 16.32
CA ALA A 38 -13.87 -4.31 17.74
C ALA A 38 -13.66 -2.97 18.47
N ALA A 39 -13.21 -1.94 17.77
CA ALA A 39 -12.84 -0.65 18.36
C ALA A 39 -14.02 0.08 19.00
N GLY A 40 -15.23 -0.02 18.44
CA GLY A 40 -16.44 0.54 19.06
C GLY A 40 -16.75 -0.10 20.42
N LEU A 41 -16.60 -1.43 20.53
CA LEU A 41 -16.79 -2.16 21.78
C LEU A 41 -15.66 -1.87 22.79
N LEU A 42 -14.40 -1.81 22.32
CA LEU A 42 -13.26 -1.48 23.17
C LEU A 42 -13.36 -0.06 23.76
N LEU A 43 -13.82 0.91 22.97
CA LEU A 43 -14.04 2.28 23.44
C LEU A 43 -15.14 2.35 24.51
N GLN A 44 -16.24 1.63 24.32
CA GLN A 44 -17.33 1.56 25.31
C GLN A 44 -16.94 0.87 26.63
N VAL A 45 -15.98 -0.07 26.58
CA VAL A 45 -15.43 -0.71 27.79
C VAL A 45 -14.54 0.25 28.59
N ILE A 46 -13.80 1.13 27.91
CA ILE A 46 -12.89 2.09 28.55
C ILE A 46 -13.66 3.31 29.06
N ASP A 47 -14.66 3.78 28.31
CA ASP A 47 -15.53 4.88 28.71
C ASP A 47 -16.99 4.55 28.37
N PRO A 48 -17.85 4.24 29.37
CA PRO A 48 -19.25 3.90 29.14
C PRO A 48 -20.09 5.11 28.67
N THR A 49 -19.54 6.33 28.70
CA THR A 49 -20.16 7.53 28.11
C THR A 49 -19.76 7.80 26.66
N ALA A 50 -18.81 7.02 26.11
CA ALA A 50 -18.48 7.06 24.69
C ALA A 50 -19.69 6.64 23.84
N GLY A 51 -20.36 7.65 23.26
CA GLY A 51 -21.59 7.47 22.49
C GLY A 51 -21.36 6.83 21.12
N VAL A 52 -22.44 6.35 20.50
CA VAL A 52 -22.50 5.82 19.12
C VAL A 52 -21.84 6.76 18.08
N LEU A 53 -21.70 8.05 18.40
CA LEU A 53 -21.00 9.06 17.59
C LEU A 53 -19.50 8.74 17.38
N ASP A 54 -18.81 8.10 18.34
CA ASP A 54 -17.39 7.75 18.23
C ASP A 54 -17.14 6.61 17.23
N ILE A 55 -18.13 5.74 16.99
CA ILE A 55 -18.07 4.76 15.91
C ILE A 55 -18.07 5.48 14.55
N GLY A 56 -18.79 6.60 14.43
CA GLY A 56 -18.80 7.44 13.23
C GLY A 56 -17.44 8.06 12.91
N ILE A 57 -16.68 8.51 13.91
CA ILE A 57 -15.32 9.03 13.68
C ILE A 57 -14.38 7.92 13.20
N LEU A 58 -14.57 6.71 13.71
CA LEU A 58 -13.78 5.55 13.34
C LEU A 58 -14.07 5.09 11.90
N THR A 59 -15.31 5.24 11.43
CA THR A 59 -15.67 4.93 10.04
C THR A 59 -15.04 5.92 9.08
N VAL A 60 -14.98 7.20 9.46
CA VAL A 60 -14.28 8.24 8.70
C VAL A 60 -12.79 7.94 8.61
N LEU A 61 -12.16 7.49 9.70
CA LEU A 61 -10.76 7.08 9.70
C LEU A 61 -10.50 5.89 8.76
N LEU A 62 -11.32 4.84 8.84
CA LEU A 62 -11.24 3.69 7.94
C LEU A 62 -11.41 4.11 6.47
N PHE A 63 -12.41 4.96 6.21
CA PHE A 63 -12.69 5.47 4.87
C PHE A 63 -11.52 6.31 4.33
N ALA A 64 -10.90 7.15 5.16
CA ALA A 64 -9.72 7.92 4.78
C ALA A 64 -8.54 7.01 4.42
N VAL A 65 -8.30 5.93 5.18
CA VAL A 65 -7.26 4.93 4.86
C VAL A 65 -7.55 4.23 3.53
N LEU A 66 -8.80 3.79 3.32
CA LEU A 66 -9.20 3.12 2.08
C LEU A 66 -9.12 4.06 0.87
N ALA A 67 -9.55 5.32 1.03
CA ALA A 67 -9.43 6.34 -0.01
C ALA A 67 -7.96 6.65 -0.33
N GLY A 68 -7.09 6.72 0.68
CA GLY A 68 -5.65 6.89 0.49
C GLY A 68 -5.01 5.72 -0.28
N LEU A 69 -5.36 4.47 0.09
CA LEU A 69 -4.91 3.27 -0.62
C LEU A 69 -5.41 3.25 -2.07
N LEU A 70 -6.67 3.62 -2.30
CA LEU A 70 -7.25 3.73 -3.64
C LEU A 70 -6.51 4.79 -4.47
N ALA A 71 -6.19 5.94 -3.87
CA ALA A 71 -5.43 7.00 -4.53
C ALA A 71 -4.04 6.50 -4.93
N ILE A 72 -3.31 5.84 -4.02
CA ILE A 72 -1.99 5.25 -4.31
C ILE A 72 -2.09 4.24 -5.47
N TYR A 73 -3.10 3.37 -5.44
CA TYR A 73 -3.32 2.40 -6.51
C TYR A 73 -3.60 3.08 -7.86
N CYS A 74 -4.42 4.14 -7.86
CA CYS A 74 -4.70 4.93 -9.05
C CYS A 74 -3.43 5.59 -9.60
N CYS A 75 -2.58 6.14 -8.72
CA CYS A 75 -1.29 6.72 -9.11
C CYS A 75 -0.36 5.68 -9.74
N PHE A 76 -0.25 4.48 -9.16
CA PHE A 76 0.54 3.40 -9.76
C PHE A 76 -0.03 2.95 -11.10
N TRP A 77 -1.36 2.85 -11.21
CA TRP A 77 -2.02 2.48 -12.46
C TRP A 77 -1.77 3.53 -13.56
N LEU A 78 -1.88 4.82 -13.22
CA LEU A 78 -1.60 5.92 -14.14
C LEU A 78 -0.13 5.93 -14.57
N GLN A 79 0.79 5.68 -13.63
CA GLN A 79 2.21 5.51 -13.95
C GLN A 79 2.43 4.32 -14.89
N GLU A 80 1.82 3.17 -14.63
CA GLU A 80 1.98 2.00 -15.52
C GLU A 80 1.50 2.28 -16.94
N ILE A 81 0.38 2.99 -17.11
CA ILE A 81 -0.11 3.43 -18.43
C ILE A 81 0.89 4.36 -19.11
N LEU A 82 1.42 5.34 -18.37
CA LEU A 82 2.40 6.30 -18.91
C LEU A 82 3.68 5.59 -19.35
N TRP A 83 4.09 4.56 -18.62
CA TRP A 83 5.34 3.82 -18.86
C TRP A 83 5.20 2.63 -19.82
N GLN A 84 3.99 2.15 -20.12
CA GLN A 84 3.75 1.08 -21.10
C GLN A 84 4.43 1.30 -22.47
N PRO A 85 4.31 2.47 -23.14
CA PRO A 85 4.95 2.68 -24.43
C PRO A 85 6.48 2.72 -24.34
N PHE A 86 7.03 3.01 -23.17
CA PHE A 86 8.47 3.13 -22.91
C PHE A 86 9.10 1.84 -22.37
N LYS A 87 8.52 0.67 -22.65
CA LYS A 87 8.95 -0.62 -22.08
C LYS A 87 10.45 -0.92 -22.26
N LEU A 88 11.02 -0.62 -23.43
CA LEU A 88 12.45 -0.80 -23.71
C LEU A 88 13.32 0.19 -22.90
N PHE A 89 12.87 1.45 -22.81
CA PHE A 89 13.55 2.47 -22.02
C PHE A 89 13.50 2.13 -20.51
N ARG A 90 12.38 1.57 -20.03
CA ARG A 90 12.22 1.10 -18.63
C ARG A 90 13.27 0.08 -18.23
N GLN A 91 13.64 -0.85 -19.11
CA GLN A 91 14.66 -1.87 -18.84
C GLN A 91 16.06 -1.28 -18.63
N GLN A 92 16.37 -0.20 -19.34
CA GLN A 92 17.64 0.51 -19.23
C GLN A 92 17.53 1.77 -18.35
N PHE A 93 16.39 1.99 -17.70
CA PHE A 93 16.13 3.23 -16.98
C PHE A 93 17.14 3.44 -15.86
N SER A 94 17.48 2.39 -15.10
CA SER A 94 18.50 2.49 -14.03
C SER A 94 19.87 2.92 -14.57
N VAL A 95 20.26 2.45 -15.76
CA VAL A 95 21.53 2.82 -16.40
C VAL A 95 21.50 4.29 -16.82
N HIS A 96 20.44 4.73 -17.49
CA HIS A 96 20.28 6.13 -17.91
C HIS A 96 20.09 7.08 -16.73
N PHE A 97 19.39 6.63 -15.69
CA PHE A 97 19.13 7.41 -14.49
C PHE A 97 20.40 7.63 -13.67
N ASN A 98 21.26 6.62 -13.54
CA ASN A 98 22.54 6.77 -12.86
C ASN A 98 23.57 7.62 -13.62
N GLN A 99 23.36 7.86 -14.91
CA GLN A 99 24.18 8.79 -15.70
C GLN A 99 23.76 10.26 -15.52
N LEU A 100 22.56 10.50 -14.98
CA LEU A 100 22.07 11.84 -14.73
C LEU A 100 22.75 12.45 -13.50
N THR A 101 22.89 13.77 -13.52
CA THR A 101 23.32 14.52 -12.33
C THR A 101 22.28 14.39 -11.22
N SER A 102 22.71 14.44 -9.96
CA SER A 102 21.79 14.36 -8.80
C SER A 102 20.67 15.41 -8.86
N TRP A 103 20.94 16.56 -9.47
CA TRP A 103 19.93 17.61 -9.70
C TRP A 103 18.85 17.19 -10.69
N GLN A 104 19.22 16.57 -11.82
CA GLN A 104 18.26 16.05 -12.80
C GLN A 104 17.44 14.90 -12.24
N GLN A 105 18.05 14.00 -11.47
CA GLN A 105 17.34 12.94 -10.76
C GLN A 105 16.28 13.52 -9.81
N CYS A 106 16.65 14.57 -9.07
CA CYS A 106 15.76 15.29 -8.17
C CYS A 106 14.56 15.89 -8.92
N ILE A 107 14.79 16.54 -10.06
CA ILE A 107 13.73 17.10 -10.92
C ILE A 107 12.76 16.01 -11.40
N ILE A 108 13.28 14.83 -11.80
CA ILE A 108 12.42 13.72 -12.26
C ILE A 108 11.54 13.23 -11.11
N TYR A 109 12.10 13.02 -9.92
CA TYR A 109 11.34 12.61 -8.74
C TYR A 109 10.24 13.62 -8.38
N PHE A 110 10.59 14.90 -8.32
CA PHE A 110 9.62 15.95 -8.02
C PHE A 110 8.54 16.05 -9.10
N SER A 111 8.90 15.92 -10.37
CA SER A 111 7.93 15.99 -11.47
C SER A 111 6.90 14.86 -11.39
N VAL A 112 7.33 13.63 -11.12
CA VAL A 112 6.42 12.49 -10.93
C VAL A 112 5.53 12.70 -9.71
N PHE A 113 6.09 13.20 -8.60
CA PHE A 113 5.33 13.50 -7.40
C PHE A 113 4.27 14.59 -7.63
N PHE A 114 4.64 15.72 -8.25
CA PHE A 114 3.72 16.82 -8.51
C PHE A 114 2.62 16.45 -9.51
N LEU A 115 2.93 15.65 -10.55
CA LEU A 115 1.91 15.12 -11.47
C LEU A 115 0.91 14.21 -10.74
N SER A 116 1.41 13.35 -9.85
CA SER A 116 0.57 12.48 -9.01
C SER A 116 -0.34 13.29 -8.09
N LEU A 117 0.22 14.31 -7.42
CA LEU A 117 -0.52 15.20 -6.52
C LEU A 117 -1.56 16.04 -7.28
N PHE A 118 -1.20 16.55 -8.46
CA PHE A 118 -2.12 17.27 -9.33
C PHE A 118 -3.30 16.40 -9.78
N SER A 119 -3.04 15.15 -10.19
CA SER A 119 -4.10 14.22 -10.57
C SER A 119 -5.05 13.93 -9.41
N PHE A 120 -4.52 13.77 -8.19
CA PHE A 120 -5.33 13.61 -6.99
C PHE A 120 -6.21 14.84 -6.71
N LEU A 121 -5.63 16.04 -6.75
CA LEU A 121 -6.37 17.29 -6.54
C LEU A 121 -7.45 17.51 -7.62
N ALA A 122 -7.17 17.16 -8.88
CA ALA A 122 -8.14 17.25 -9.97
C ALA A 122 -9.35 16.33 -9.74
N VAL A 123 -9.12 15.09 -9.29
CA VAL A 123 -10.21 14.17 -8.91
C VAL A 123 -11.00 14.70 -7.73
N LEU A 124 -10.32 15.21 -6.70
CA LEU A 124 -10.98 15.81 -5.54
C LEU A 124 -11.85 17.01 -5.94
N ALA A 125 -11.35 17.87 -6.82
CA ALA A 125 -12.09 19.04 -7.34
C ALA A 125 -13.30 18.65 -8.20
N MET A 126 -13.32 17.49 -8.84
CA MET A 126 -14.49 16.99 -9.56
C MET A 126 -15.56 16.41 -8.62
N LEU A 127 -15.18 15.99 -7.41
CA LEU A 127 -16.08 15.37 -6.43
C LEU A 127 -16.72 16.36 -5.46
N LEU A 128 -16.16 17.57 -5.34
CA LEU A 128 -16.60 18.64 -4.44
C LEU A 128 -17.44 19.68 -5.18
#